data_AF-A0A832MWI9-F1
#
_entry.id   AF-A0A832MWI9-F1
#
_cell.length_a   1.000
_cell.length_b   1.000
_cell.length_c   1.000
_cell.angle_alpha   90.00
_cell.angle_beta   90.00
_cell.angle_gamma   90.00
#
_symmetry.space_group_name_H-M   'P 1'
#
loop_
_entity.id
_entity.type
_entity.pdbx_description
1 polymer ?
#
loop_
_entity_poly.entity_id
_entity_poly.type
_entity_poly.pdbx_seq_one_letter_code
_entity_poly.pdbx_strand_id
1 'polypeptide(L)'
;HNIGMIIVDYLQLMQGPPNAESREREISSISRSLKVLAKELDIPVIALSQLRRAVEEHSDKKPMLSDLRESGALEQDADVVIFIHRPELYGIETFTDSGESTKNVAEVIVGKQRNGPTDTVKLTFIRENARFENYRKYVSEPGNTAEVSDHQPDEVPPF
;
A
#
# COMPACT_ATOMS: atom_id res chain seq x y z
N HIS A 1 22.44 -15.82 10.75
CA HIS A 1 21.26 -15.95 9.85
C HIS A 1 21.48 -15.07 8.63
N ASN A 2 20.98 -15.47 7.46
CA ASN A 2 21.05 -14.69 6.21
C ASN A 2 19.67 -14.05 5.96
N ILE A 3 19.44 -12.86 6.49
CA ILE A 3 18.15 -12.16 6.42
C ILE A 3 18.15 -11.30 5.17
N GLY A 4 17.15 -11.48 4.28
CA GLY A 4 17.04 -10.72 3.03
C GLY A 4 16.03 -9.57 3.05
N MET A 5 15.18 -9.48 4.07
CA MET A 5 14.16 -8.42 4.23
C MET A 5 13.65 -8.39 5.68
N ILE A 6 13.26 -7.22 6.15
CA ILE A 6 12.54 -7.04 7.42
C ILE A 6 11.15 -6.46 7.13
N ILE A 7 10.13 -7.01 7.79
CA ILE A 7 8.75 -6.49 7.77
C ILE A 7 8.33 -6.17 9.21
N VAL A 8 7.80 -4.97 9.43
CA VAL A 8 7.30 -4.49 10.72
C VAL A 8 5.81 -4.18 10.62
N ASP A 9 4.99 -4.96 11.31
CA ASP A 9 3.54 -4.79 11.40
C ASP A 9 3.13 -4.51 12.87
N TYR A 10 2.81 -3.27 13.26
CA TYR A 10 2.88 -1.99 12.53
C TYR A 10 3.57 -0.95 13.42
N LEU A 11 4.07 0.15 12.83
CA LEU A 11 4.91 1.15 13.49
C LEU A 11 4.31 1.72 14.77
N GLN A 12 2.98 1.86 14.82
CA GLN A 12 2.31 2.46 15.95
C GLN A 12 2.31 1.57 17.21
N LEU A 13 2.78 0.32 17.14
CA LEU A 13 3.02 -0.52 18.33
C LEU A 13 4.46 -0.41 18.86
N MET A 14 5.37 0.16 18.07
CA MET A 14 6.75 0.35 18.50
C MET A 14 6.83 1.46 19.54
N GLN A 15 7.72 1.24 20.51
CA GLN A 15 8.05 2.20 21.54
C GLN A 15 9.39 2.85 21.17
N GLY A 16 9.39 4.17 21.11
CA GLY A 16 10.60 4.97 20.99
C GLY A 16 11.24 5.20 22.36
N PRO A 17 12.23 6.11 22.44
CA PRO A 17 12.92 6.42 23.68
C PRO A 17 11.92 6.88 24.76
N PRO A 18 12.10 6.49 26.04
CA PRO A 18 11.16 6.76 27.13
C PRO A 18 10.91 8.25 27.41
N ASN A 19 11.69 9.15 26.82
CA ASN A 19 11.60 10.60 27.00
C ASN A 19 11.04 11.34 25.76
N ALA A 20 10.37 10.65 24.85
CA ALA A 20 9.74 11.31 23.71
C ALA A 20 8.56 12.20 24.18
N GLU A 21 8.70 13.52 24.05
CA GLU A 21 7.68 14.49 24.48
C GLU A 21 6.38 14.43 23.66
N SER A 22 6.40 13.80 22.48
CA SER A 22 5.21 13.63 21.63
C SER A 22 5.29 12.36 20.79
N ARG A 23 4.13 11.82 20.44
CA ARG A 23 4.02 10.65 19.56
C ARG A 23 4.65 10.88 18.19
N GLU A 24 4.56 12.10 17.66
CA GLU A 24 5.19 12.48 16.40
C GLU A 24 6.73 12.34 16.46
N ARG A 25 7.36 12.80 17.55
CA ARG A 25 8.81 12.65 17.74
C ARG A 25 9.21 11.20 17.91
N GLU A 26 8.38 10.41 18.59
CA GLU A 26 8.59 8.98 18.75
C GLU A 26 8.60 8.25 17.41
N ILE A 27 7.57 8.48 16.58
CA ILE A 27 7.49 7.89 15.23
C ILE A 27 8.65 8.39 14.35
N SER A 28 9.04 9.65 14.49
CA SER A 28 10.20 10.21 13.79
C SER A 28 11.51 9.51 14.19
N SER A 29 11.68 9.18 15.46
CA SER A 29 12.82 8.41 15.95
C SER A 29 12.82 6.99 15.39
N ILE A 30 11.68 6.30 15.46
CA ILE A 30 11.51 4.93 14.94
C ILE A 30 11.80 4.88 13.43
N SER A 31 11.20 5.79 12.65
CA SER A 31 11.40 5.92 11.21
C SER A 31 12.90 6.03 10.85
N ARG A 32 13.60 6.93 11.53
CA ARG A 32 15.03 7.15 11.32
C ARG A 32 15.86 5.91 11.67
N SER A 33 15.56 5.27 12.79
CA SER A 33 16.23 4.04 13.20
C SER A 33 16.04 2.91 12.19
N LEU A 34 14.84 2.75 11.64
CA LEU A 34 14.56 1.76 10.58
C LEU A 34 15.33 2.07 9.29
N LYS A 35 15.43 3.36 8.91
CA LYS A 35 16.21 3.76 7.73
C LYS A 35 17.71 3.53 7.91
N VAL A 36 18.24 3.77 9.12
CA VAL A 36 19.64 3.45 9.45
C VAL A 36 19.86 1.95 9.40
N LEU A 37 18.97 1.16 10.02
CA LEU A 37 19.05 -0.31 10.01
C LEU A 37 19.04 -0.89 8.59
N ALA A 38 18.15 -0.39 7.73
CA ALA A 38 18.08 -0.79 6.32
C ALA A 38 19.41 -0.57 5.58
N LYS A 39 20.07 0.56 5.86
CA LYS A 39 21.37 0.92 5.27
C LYS A 39 22.53 0.11 5.85
N GLU A 40 22.52 -0.15 7.15
CA GLU A 40 23.58 -0.92 7.82
C GLU A 40 23.57 -2.40 7.41
N LEU A 41 22.37 -2.97 7.26
CA LEU A 41 22.20 -4.36 6.85
C LEU A 41 22.15 -4.54 5.33
N ASP A 42 22.04 -3.45 4.57
CA ASP A 42 21.87 -3.43 3.12
C ASP A 42 20.71 -4.33 2.63
N ILE A 43 19.56 -4.22 3.31
CA ILE A 43 18.35 -4.98 2.98
C ILE A 43 17.10 -4.09 2.99
N PRO A 44 16.06 -4.44 2.22
CA PRO A 44 14.78 -3.75 2.28
C PRO A 44 14.11 -3.91 3.66
N VAL A 45 13.58 -2.80 4.16
CA VAL A 45 12.74 -2.75 5.37
C VAL A 45 11.38 -2.19 4.98
N ILE A 46 10.33 -2.98 5.20
CA ILE A 46 8.94 -2.58 4.98
C ILE A 46 8.31 -2.36 6.35
N ALA A 47 7.71 -1.19 6.54
CA ALA A 47 7.02 -0.84 7.76
C ALA A 47 5.57 -0.45 7.45
N LEU A 48 4.63 -1.09 8.14
CA LEU A 48 3.22 -0.78 8.01
C LEU A 48 2.89 0.39 8.93
N SER A 49 2.13 1.35 8.41
CA SER A 49 1.65 2.49 9.17
C SER A 49 0.16 2.64 8.97
N GLN A 50 -0.56 2.87 10.07
CA GLN A 50 -1.97 3.25 10.02
C GLN A 50 -2.11 4.72 9.64
N LEU A 51 -3.13 5.01 8.83
CA LEU A 51 -3.51 6.37 8.46
C LEU A 51 -4.41 7.01 9.52
N ARG A 52 -4.47 8.33 9.51
CA ARG A 52 -5.52 9.06 10.25
C ARG A 52 -6.88 8.79 9.61
N ARG A 53 -7.95 8.88 10.43
CA ARG A 53 -9.34 8.80 9.95
C ARG A 53 -9.76 9.94 9.01
N ALA A 54 -8.98 11.03 8.96
CA ALA A 54 -9.25 12.17 8.07
C ALA A 54 -9.34 11.78 6.59
N VAL A 55 -8.69 10.67 6.18
CA VAL A 55 -8.84 10.10 4.82
C VAL A 55 -10.31 9.78 4.48
N GLU A 56 -11.13 9.46 5.48
CA GLU A 56 -12.55 9.20 5.31
C GLU A 56 -13.35 10.49 5.04
N GLU A 57 -12.77 11.68 5.18
CA GLU A 57 -13.42 12.94 4.83
C GLU A 57 -13.16 13.34 3.37
N HIS A 58 -12.21 12.68 2.70
CA HIS A 58 -11.89 12.95 1.30
C HIS A 58 -13.08 12.56 0.39
N SER A 59 -13.30 13.33 -0.67
CA SER A 59 -14.40 13.10 -1.62
C SER A 59 -14.26 11.76 -2.35
N ASP A 60 -13.03 11.36 -2.69
CA ASP A 60 -12.71 10.10 -3.37
C ASP A 60 -12.19 9.01 -2.41
N LYS A 61 -12.07 9.33 -1.11
CA LYS A 61 -11.55 8.46 -0.04
C LYS A 61 -10.13 7.92 -0.32
N LYS A 62 -9.39 8.54 -1.25
CA LYS A 62 -8.04 8.10 -1.58
C LYS A 62 -7.04 8.65 -0.54
N PRO A 63 -6.17 7.78 0.00
CA PRO A 63 -5.06 8.20 0.84
C PRO A 63 -4.06 9.06 0.07
N MET A 64 -3.47 10.02 0.78
CA MET A 64 -2.38 10.87 0.30
C MET A 64 -1.32 11.06 1.38
N LEU A 65 -0.15 11.61 1.01
CA LEU A 65 0.98 11.81 1.93
C LEU A 65 0.60 12.64 3.17
N SER A 66 -0.29 13.63 3.04
CA SER A 66 -0.76 14.42 4.17
C SER A 66 -1.56 13.62 5.21
N ASP A 67 -2.03 12.40 4.88
CA ASP A 67 -2.70 11.53 5.84
C ASP A 67 -1.72 10.85 6.81
N LEU A 68 -0.41 10.91 6.50
CA LEU A 68 0.68 10.48 7.37
C LEU A 68 1.09 11.55 8.39
N ARG A 69 0.41 12.72 8.44
CA ARG A 69 0.88 13.97 9.08
C ARG A 69 1.19 13.93 10.59
N GLU A 70 0.89 12.86 11.35
CA GLU A 70 1.53 12.66 12.69
C GLU A 70 2.99 12.25 12.57
N SER A 71 3.52 12.20 11.35
CA SER A 71 4.76 11.52 11.03
C SER A 71 5.36 12.10 9.76
N GLY A 72 5.51 13.43 9.68
CA GLY A 72 6.23 14.07 8.55
C GLY A 72 7.61 13.46 8.31
N ALA A 73 8.23 12.89 9.36
CA ALA A 73 9.45 12.11 9.25
C ALA A 73 9.30 10.79 8.44
N LEU A 74 8.16 10.08 8.52
CA LEU A 74 7.93 8.89 7.70
C LEU A 74 7.96 9.23 6.22
N GLU A 75 7.27 10.31 5.84
CA GLU A 75 7.33 10.80 4.46
C GLU A 75 8.76 11.13 4.07
N GLN A 76 9.53 11.84 4.90
CA GLN A 76 10.89 12.28 4.54
C GLN A 76 11.90 11.13 4.46
N ASP A 77 11.88 10.22 5.43
CA ASP A 77 12.87 9.15 5.61
C ASP A 77 12.62 7.97 4.65
N ALA A 78 11.36 7.68 4.29
CA ALA A 78 11.03 6.59 3.38
C ALA A 78 11.55 6.85 1.96
N ASP A 79 12.06 5.81 1.30
CA ASP A 79 12.36 5.89 -0.14
C ASP A 79 11.10 5.74 -0.99
N VAL A 80 10.18 4.86 -0.55
CA VAL A 80 8.91 4.58 -1.22
C VAL A 80 7.78 4.64 -0.19
N VAL A 81 6.67 5.26 -0.56
CA VAL A 81 5.42 5.23 0.22
C VAL A 81 4.33 4.63 -0.66
N ILE A 82 3.69 3.57 -0.17
CA ILE A 82 2.63 2.85 -0.86
C ILE A 82 1.38 2.91 0.00
N PHE A 83 0.27 3.33 -0.61
CA PHE A 83 -1.06 3.25 0.00
C PHE A 83 -1.87 2.14 -0.67
N ILE A 84 -2.77 1.53 0.10
CA ILE A 84 -3.74 0.56 -0.40
C ILE A 84 -5.12 1.18 -0.23
N HIS A 85 -5.84 1.32 -1.34
CA HIS A 85 -7.21 1.83 -1.35
C HIS A 85 -8.15 0.80 -1.98
N ARG A 86 -9.29 0.54 -1.32
CA ARG A 86 -10.33 -0.35 -1.81
C ARG A 86 -11.64 0.42 -1.93
N PRO A 87 -11.95 0.98 -3.11
CA PRO A 87 -13.11 1.85 -3.28
C PRO A 87 -14.43 1.18 -2.87
N GLU A 88 -14.56 -0.14 -3.11
CA GLU A 88 -15.75 -0.92 -2.74
C GLU A 88 -16.06 -0.88 -1.23
N LEU A 89 -15.04 -0.73 -0.37
CA LEU A 89 -15.24 -0.63 1.09
C LEU A 89 -15.86 0.70 1.49
N TYR A 90 -15.76 1.71 0.63
CA TYR A 90 -16.33 3.04 0.82
C TYR A 90 -17.66 3.23 0.06
N GLY A 91 -18.21 2.16 -0.52
CA GLY A 91 -19.45 2.22 -1.31
C GLY A 91 -19.28 2.88 -2.68
N ILE A 92 -18.04 3.02 -3.17
CA ILE A 92 -17.76 3.52 -4.52
C ILE A 92 -17.84 2.33 -5.46
N GLU A 93 -18.87 2.27 -6.32
CA GLU A 93 -19.15 1.11 -7.17
C GLU A 93 -18.43 1.14 -8.53
N THR A 94 -18.05 2.34 -8.99
CA THR A 94 -17.40 2.55 -10.29
C THR A 94 -16.26 3.56 -10.19
N PHE A 95 -15.19 3.35 -10.95
CA PHE A 95 -14.14 4.34 -11.10
C PHE A 95 -14.63 5.53 -11.94
N THR A 96 -14.39 6.75 -11.46
CA THR A 96 -14.88 7.98 -12.09
C THR A 96 -14.24 8.28 -13.45
N ASP A 97 -13.01 7.82 -13.66
CA ASP A 97 -12.23 8.06 -14.88
C ASP A 97 -12.61 7.14 -16.05
N SER A 98 -13.02 5.91 -15.74
CA SER A 98 -13.16 4.81 -16.70
C SER A 98 -14.57 4.22 -16.73
N GLY A 99 -15.38 4.47 -15.70
CA GLY A 99 -16.70 3.84 -15.52
C GLY A 99 -16.63 2.35 -15.18
N GLU A 100 -15.44 1.78 -15.02
CA GLU A 100 -15.24 0.38 -14.68
C GLU A 100 -15.72 0.09 -13.25
N SER A 101 -16.24 -1.12 -13.01
CA SER A 101 -16.61 -1.54 -11.66
C SER A 101 -15.38 -1.63 -10.75
N THR A 102 -15.55 -1.21 -9.50
CA THR A 102 -14.53 -1.30 -8.42
C THR A 102 -14.58 -2.62 -7.65
N LYS A 103 -15.56 -3.48 -7.97
CA LYS A 103 -15.78 -4.75 -7.27
C LYS A 103 -14.53 -5.63 -7.34
N ASN A 104 -14.06 -6.09 -6.18
CA ASN A 104 -12.84 -6.89 -6.04
C ASN A 104 -11.59 -6.20 -6.61
N VAL A 105 -11.56 -4.86 -6.68
CA VAL A 105 -10.40 -4.09 -7.13
C VAL A 105 -9.78 -3.35 -5.94
N ALA A 106 -8.47 -3.49 -5.80
CA ALA A 106 -7.67 -2.65 -4.93
C ALA A 106 -6.74 -1.77 -5.76
N GLU A 107 -6.64 -0.50 -5.41
CA GLU A 107 -5.65 0.42 -5.93
C GLU A 107 -4.43 0.43 -5.01
N VAL A 108 -3.26 0.11 -5.57
CA VAL A 108 -1.95 0.28 -4.94
C VAL A 108 -1.37 1.58 -5.45
N ILE A 109 -1.37 2.60 -4.60
CA ILE A 109 -0.99 3.97 -4.94
C ILE A 109 0.45 4.19 -4.46
N VAL A 110 1.39 4.37 -5.38
CA VAL A 110 2.76 4.77 -5.08
C VAL A 110 2.77 6.28 -4.86
N GLY A 111 2.49 6.72 -3.62
CA GLY A 111 2.39 8.14 -3.26
C GLY A 111 3.75 8.85 -3.18
N LYS A 112 4.84 8.10 -2.97
CA LYS A 112 6.21 8.60 -3.04
C LYS A 112 7.12 7.54 -3.66
N GLN A 113 8.01 7.98 -4.54
CA GLN A 113 9.11 7.17 -5.06
C GLN A 113 10.35 8.07 -5.22
N ARG A 114 11.39 7.87 -4.40
CA ARG A 114 12.57 8.73 -4.37
C ARG A 114 13.37 8.68 -5.68
N ASN A 115 13.37 7.54 -6.37
CA ASN A 115 14.23 7.27 -7.53
C ASN A 115 13.44 7.01 -8.83
N GLY A 116 12.21 7.51 -8.94
CA GLY A 116 11.33 7.19 -10.07
C GLY A 116 9.95 7.83 -9.97
N PRO A 117 9.05 7.53 -10.91
CA PRO A 117 7.71 8.10 -10.93
C PRO A 117 6.82 7.50 -9.85
N THR A 118 5.82 8.29 -9.44
CA THR A 118 4.64 7.83 -8.72
C THR A 118 3.58 7.36 -9.70
N ASP A 119 2.83 6.32 -9.37
CA ASP A 119 1.71 5.83 -10.18
C ASP A 119 0.72 5.04 -9.32
N THR A 120 -0.46 4.76 -9.86
CA THR A 120 -1.46 3.90 -9.23
C THR A 120 -1.64 2.62 -10.06
N VAL A 121 -1.43 1.48 -9.41
CA VAL A 121 -1.61 0.17 -10.03
C VAL A 121 -2.88 -0.47 -9.49
N LYS A 122 -3.77 -0.91 -10.37
CA LYS A 122 -4.92 -1.73 -9.98
C LYS A 122 -4.47 -3.17 -9.76
N LEU A 123 -5.02 -3.83 -8.74
CA LEU A 123 -4.87 -5.25 -8.46
C LEU A 123 -6.25 -5.87 -8.22
N THR A 124 -6.35 -7.18 -8.47
CA THR A 124 -7.54 -7.95 -8.07
C THR A 124 -7.40 -8.35 -6.61
N PHE A 125 -8.43 -8.10 -5.80
CA PHE A 125 -8.50 -8.48 -4.39
C PHE A 125 -9.54 -9.57 -4.18
N ILE A 126 -9.09 -10.74 -3.72
CA ILE A 126 -9.93 -11.90 -3.40
C ILE A 126 -10.22 -11.87 -1.90
N ARG A 127 -11.44 -11.46 -1.55
CA ARG A 127 -11.85 -11.18 -0.16
C ARG A 127 -11.81 -12.42 0.73
N GLU A 128 -12.19 -13.56 0.17
CA GLU A 128 -12.30 -14.85 0.87
C GLU A 128 -10.96 -15.31 1.43
N ASN A 129 -9.86 -14.88 0.82
CA ASN A 129 -8.49 -15.29 1.15
C ASN A 129 -7.59 -14.12 1.57
N ALA A 130 -8.11 -12.90 1.63
CA ALA A 130 -7.33 -11.66 1.80
C ALA A 130 -6.11 -11.60 0.85
N ARG A 131 -6.30 -11.99 -0.41
CA ARG A 131 -5.22 -12.16 -1.39
C ARG A 131 -5.28 -11.08 -2.46
N PHE A 132 -4.11 -10.54 -2.82
CA PHE A 132 -3.93 -9.68 -3.98
C PHE A 132 -3.37 -10.49 -5.14
N GLU A 133 -3.91 -10.27 -6.34
CA GLU A 133 -3.46 -10.87 -7.59
C GLU A 133 -3.25 -9.81 -8.66
N ASN A 134 -2.49 -10.18 -9.70
CA ASN A 134 -2.37 -9.36 -10.90
C ASN A 134 -3.76 -9.01 -11.43
N TYR A 135 -3.92 -7.76 -11.87
CA TYR A 135 -5.21 -7.26 -12.30
C TYR A 135 -5.74 -8.06 -13.48
N ARG A 136 -6.88 -8.70 -13.28
CA ARG A 136 -7.67 -9.34 -14.33
C ARG A 136 -8.95 -8.55 -14.49
N LYS A 137 -9.20 -8.03 -15.69
CA LYS A 137 -10.51 -7.47 -16.02
C LYS A 137 -11.50 -8.63 -16.07
N TYR A 138 -12.42 -8.68 -15.11
CA TYR A 138 -13.57 -9.58 -15.20
C TYR A 138 -14.48 -9.06 -16.30
N VAL A 139 -14.36 -9.61 -17.50
CA VAL A 139 -15.36 -9.40 -18.55
C VAL A 139 -16.55 -10.31 -18.21
N SER A 140 -17.60 -9.73 -17.62
CA SER A 140 -18.86 -10.46 -17.49
C SER A 140 -19.50 -10.56 -18.88
N GLU A 141 -19.35 -11.69 -19.56
CA GLU A 141 -20.18 -11.96 -20.73
C GLU A 141 -21.64 -12.21 -20.28
N PRO A 142 -22.64 -11.55 -20.90
CA PRO A 142 -24.02 -11.79 -20.57
C PRO A 142 -24.43 -13.19 -21.05
N GLY A 143 -24.44 -14.15 -20.13
CA GLY A 143 -25.11 -15.45 -20.32
C GLY A 143 -24.29 -16.72 -20.05
N ASN A 144 -23.01 -16.64 -19.66
CA ASN A 144 -22.21 -17.85 -19.44
C ASN A 144 -21.92 -18.06 -17.94
N THR A 145 -22.23 -19.25 -17.44
CA THR A 145 -21.80 -19.67 -16.10
C THR A 145 -20.28 -19.80 -16.13
N ALA A 146 -19.60 -19.21 -15.14
CA ALA A 146 -18.16 -19.02 -15.14
C ALA A 146 -17.42 -20.37 -15.23
N GLU A 147 -16.93 -20.71 -16.42
CA GLU A 147 -15.80 -21.63 -16.58
C GLU A 147 -14.51 -20.82 -16.51
N VAL A 148 -13.68 -21.17 -15.54
CA VAL A 148 -12.33 -20.62 -15.39
C VAL A 148 -11.50 -21.17 -16.54
N SER A 149 -11.25 -20.36 -17.58
CA SER A 149 -10.21 -20.69 -18.54
C SER A 149 -8.85 -20.40 -17.90
N ASP A 150 -8.14 -21.47 -17.59
CA ASP A 150 -6.75 -21.43 -17.14
C ASP A 150 -5.89 -20.97 -18.33
N HIS A 151 -5.82 -19.66 -18.56
CA HIS A 151 -4.83 -19.09 -19.46
C HIS A 151 -3.50 -19.03 -18.72
N GLN A 152 -2.58 -19.87 -19.20
CA GLN A 152 -1.21 -20.03 -18.75
C GLN A 152 -0.54 -18.65 -18.60
N PRO A 153 0.22 -18.40 -17.53
CA PRO A 153 0.86 -17.11 -17.32
C PRO A 153 1.81 -16.82 -18.48
N ASP A 154 1.61 -15.69 -19.15
CA ASP A 154 2.54 -15.15 -20.14
C ASP A 154 3.96 -15.13 -19.52
N GLU A 155 4.90 -15.75 -20.21
CA GLU A 155 6.29 -15.84 -19.79
C GLU A 155 6.84 -14.44 -19.48
N VAL A 156 7.32 -14.27 -18.25
CA VAL A 156 8.08 -13.09 -17.84
C VAL A 156 9.36 -13.06 -18.68
N PRO A 157 9.59 -12.01 -19.51
CA PRO A 157 10.81 -11.94 -20.30
C PRO A 157 12.02 -11.88 -19.37
N PRO A 158 13.11 -12.60 -19.68
CA PRO A 158 14.32 -12.57 -18.87
C PRO A 158 14.94 -11.16 -18.90
N PHE A 159 15.44 -10.74 -17.74
CA PHE A 159 16.15 -9.48 -17.50
C PHE A 159 17.24 -9.18 -18.53
#